data_AF-A0A6S6SF40-F1
#
_entry.id   AF-A0A6S6SF40-F1
#
_cell.length_a   1.000
_cell.length_b   1.000
_cell.length_c   1.000
_cell.angle_alpha   90.00
_cell.angle_beta   90.00
_cell.angle_gamma   90.00
#
_symmetry.space_group_name_H-M   'P 1'
#
loop_
_entity.id
_entity.type
_entity.pdbx_description
1 polymer ?
#
loop_
_entity_poly.entity_id
_entity_poly.type
_entity_poly.pdbx_seq_one_letter_code
_entity_poly.pdbx_strand_id
1 'polypeptide(L)'
;MDKEELKAFLVEVEEDGIAMLHSRGYQWFKSEFLPYLNLGDTLLPNDLELLADCWYIVGDVYDFNGTPLKAIESYKKALEYDDDVDGAYREIANMYEQIGQYTEALEYINLAIDKMPEEEELMDERASIQDSINYTTEPYLTKENKAWTLAEDLAEGKSEAVMATITAMEKPEAAVLQCLAKAYGMEKQEEAYSKTWNRILTTEGTLTLNYADWFYMPRAIYNNEKTWALIKKLSPRVEEAVFVEFDSLNEHYAETLSQEEELNLICDFHIYRLTENRTKLEQFATKYPLWEEVQDLLA
;
A
#
# COMPACT_ATOMS: atom_id res chain seq x y z
N MET A 1 -27.58 -4.00 -3.47
CA MET A 1 -26.86 -3.99 -4.74
C MET A 1 -27.49 -5.04 -5.64
N ASP A 2 -28.02 -4.64 -6.77
CA ASP A 2 -28.40 -5.56 -7.86
C ASP A 2 -27.23 -5.80 -8.84
N LYS A 3 -27.48 -6.54 -9.92
CA LYS A 3 -26.45 -6.89 -10.91
C LYS A 3 -25.84 -5.65 -11.58
N GLU A 4 -26.67 -4.73 -12.05
CA GLU A 4 -26.19 -3.57 -12.81
C GLU A 4 -25.49 -2.57 -11.90
N GLU A 5 -25.99 -2.41 -10.67
CA GLU A 5 -25.32 -1.65 -9.62
C GLU A 5 -23.94 -2.22 -9.29
N LEU A 6 -23.81 -3.54 -9.14
CA LEU A 6 -22.52 -4.19 -8.87
C LEU A 6 -21.55 -4.02 -10.04
N LYS A 7 -22.03 -4.23 -11.27
CA LYS A 7 -21.18 -4.08 -12.45
C LYS A 7 -20.64 -2.66 -12.57
N ALA A 8 -21.50 -1.66 -12.45
CA ALA A 8 -21.09 -0.26 -12.51
C ALA A 8 -20.07 0.08 -11.41
N PHE A 9 -20.29 -0.42 -10.19
CA PHE A 9 -19.38 -0.24 -9.07
C PHE A 9 -18.00 -0.85 -9.32
N LEU A 10 -17.93 -2.07 -9.88
CA LEU A 10 -16.64 -2.72 -10.15
C LEU A 10 -15.91 -2.10 -11.34
N VAL A 11 -16.62 -1.61 -12.37
CA VAL A 11 -16.01 -0.86 -13.48
C VAL A 11 -15.36 0.43 -12.98
N GLU A 12 -15.99 1.16 -12.06
CA GLU A 12 -15.37 2.36 -11.44
C GLU A 12 -14.07 1.98 -10.70
N VAL A 13 -14.07 0.84 -9.99
CA VAL A 13 -12.87 0.35 -9.30
C VAL A 13 -11.78 -0.06 -10.29
N GLU A 14 -12.12 -0.74 -11.37
CA GLU A 14 -11.19 -1.14 -12.42
C GLU A 14 -10.54 0.10 -13.07
N GLU A 15 -11.34 1.11 -13.43
CA GLU A 15 -10.88 2.34 -14.08
C GLU A 15 -9.94 3.18 -13.19
N ASP A 16 -10.28 3.34 -11.90
CA ASP A 16 -9.47 4.13 -10.96
C ASP A 16 -8.33 3.31 -10.31
N GLY A 17 -8.40 1.99 -10.39
CA GLY A 17 -7.40 1.05 -9.91
C GLY A 17 -7.06 1.17 -8.42
N ILE A 18 -5.79 0.95 -8.11
CA ILE A 18 -5.26 0.91 -6.74
C ILE A 18 -5.44 2.23 -5.98
N ALA A 19 -5.40 3.37 -6.67
CA ALA A 19 -5.49 4.70 -6.09
C ALA A 19 -6.84 4.94 -5.40
N MET A 20 -7.93 4.47 -6.01
CA MET A 20 -9.28 4.51 -5.40
C MET A 20 -9.31 3.72 -4.09
N LEU A 21 -8.79 2.49 -4.07
CA LEU A 21 -8.83 1.64 -2.88
C LEU A 21 -8.01 2.24 -1.74
N HIS A 22 -6.84 2.81 -2.04
CA HIS A 22 -6.00 3.45 -1.02
C HIS A 22 -6.61 4.72 -0.46
N SER A 23 -7.14 5.59 -1.32
CA SER A 23 -7.76 6.85 -0.91
C SER A 23 -9.03 6.64 -0.07
N ARG A 24 -9.78 5.57 -0.32
CA ARG A 24 -10.95 5.16 0.48
C ARG A 24 -10.58 4.47 1.80
N GLY A 25 -9.41 3.82 1.84
CA GLY A 25 -8.82 3.23 3.04
C GLY A 25 -9.42 1.89 3.47
N TYR A 26 -8.77 1.27 4.47
CA TYR A 26 -9.04 -0.10 4.93
C TYR A 26 -10.50 -0.37 5.28
N GLN A 27 -11.19 0.58 5.92
CA GLN A 27 -12.57 0.38 6.36
C GLN A 27 -13.51 0.16 5.19
N TRP A 28 -13.40 1.01 4.17
CA TRP A 28 -14.19 0.89 2.97
C TRP A 28 -13.80 -0.39 2.20
N PHE A 29 -12.50 -0.64 2.04
CA PHE A 29 -11.98 -1.86 1.40
C PHE A 29 -12.57 -3.13 2.03
N LYS A 30 -12.56 -3.23 3.36
CA LYS A 30 -13.00 -4.43 4.08
C LYS A 30 -14.52 -4.56 4.21
N SER A 31 -15.23 -3.47 4.43
CA SER A 31 -16.67 -3.50 4.76
C SER A 31 -17.60 -3.27 3.58
N GLU A 32 -17.09 -2.69 2.49
CA GLU A 32 -17.87 -2.41 1.28
C GLU A 32 -17.30 -3.17 0.08
N PHE A 33 -16.07 -2.85 -0.33
CA PHE A 33 -15.49 -3.36 -1.57
C PHE A 33 -15.38 -4.89 -1.61
N LEU A 34 -14.65 -5.51 -0.67
CA LEU A 34 -14.47 -6.97 -0.67
C LEU A 34 -15.81 -7.72 -0.58
N PRO A 35 -16.77 -7.34 0.30
CA PRO A 35 -18.10 -7.96 0.29
C PRO A 35 -18.83 -7.86 -1.06
N TYR A 36 -18.72 -6.74 -1.75
CA TYR A 36 -19.36 -6.55 -3.06
C TYR A 36 -18.66 -7.35 -4.17
N LEU A 37 -17.33 -7.35 -4.21
CA LEU A 37 -16.56 -8.18 -5.14
C LEU A 37 -16.89 -9.67 -4.97
N ASN A 38 -17.09 -10.14 -3.74
CA ASN A 38 -17.50 -11.52 -3.44
C ASN A 38 -18.91 -11.88 -3.93
N LEU A 39 -19.75 -10.90 -4.31
CA LEU A 39 -21.03 -11.18 -4.98
C LEU A 39 -20.86 -11.47 -6.48
N GLY A 40 -19.66 -11.24 -7.03
CA GLY A 40 -19.32 -11.40 -8.45
C GLY A 40 -19.68 -12.78 -9.00
N ASP A 41 -19.29 -13.85 -8.32
CA ASP A 41 -19.61 -15.23 -8.69
C ASP A 41 -21.12 -15.47 -8.91
N THR A 42 -21.95 -14.77 -8.15
CA THR A 42 -23.41 -14.94 -8.18
C THR A 42 -24.10 -14.00 -9.16
N LEU A 43 -23.67 -12.73 -9.20
CA LEU A 43 -24.37 -11.67 -9.93
C LEU A 43 -23.77 -11.39 -11.30
N LEU A 44 -22.47 -11.67 -11.50
CA LEU A 44 -21.69 -11.37 -12.70
C LEU A 44 -21.00 -12.61 -13.30
N PRO A 45 -21.69 -13.76 -13.47
CA PRO A 45 -21.05 -15.01 -13.92
C PRO A 45 -20.53 -14.97 -15.37
N ASN A 46 -20.80 -13.89 -16.11
CA ASN A 46 -20.35 -13.70 -17.49
C ASN A 46 -19.35 -12.54 -17.64
N ASP A 47 -19.00 -11.85 -16.55
CA ASP A 47 -18.10 -10.69 -16.55
C ASP A 47 -16.78 -11.11 -15.89
N LEU A 48 -16.18 -12.21 -16.37
CA LEU A 48 -15.02 -12.85 -15.72
C LEU A 48 -13.76 -12.00 -15.76
N GLU A 49 -13.51 -11.31 -16.89
CA GLU A 49 -12.39 -10.36 -17.07
C GLU A 49 -12.44 -9.27 -15.98
N LEU A 50 -13.58 -8.57 -15.86
CA LEU A 50 -13.80 -7.58 -14.80
C LEU A 50 -13.56 -8.14 -13.38
N LEU A 51 -13.98 -9.38 -13.11
CA LEU A 51 -13.73 -10.01 -11.81
C LEU A 51 -12.23 -10.32 -11.63
N ALA A 52 -11.55 -10.79 -12.67
CA ALA A 52 -10.11 -11.01 -12.67
C ALA A 52 -9.37 -9.71 -12.35
N ASP A 53 -9.66 -8.63 -13.06
CA ASP A 53 -9.02 -7.32 -12.88
C ASP A 53 -9.25 -6.76 -11.47
N CYS A 54 -10.48 -6.87 -10.95
CA CYS A 54 -10.76 -6.45 -9.58
C CYS A 54 -9.99 -7.27 -8.54
N TRP A 55 -9.84 -8.59 -8.73
CA TRP A 55 -9.03 -9.43 -7.83
C TRP A 55 -7.52 -9.20 -8.00
N TYR A 56 -7.09 -8.81 -9.19
CA TYR A 56 -5.71 -8.36 -9.45
C TYR A 56 -5.42 -7.09 -8.64
N ILE A 57 -6.29 -6.08 -8.72
CA ILE A 57 -6.18 -4.84 -7.94
C ILE A 57 -6.19 -5.14 -6.43
N VAL A 58 -6.95 -6.14 -5.96
CA VAL A 58 -6.86 -6.61 -4.56
C VAL A 58 -5.47 -7.16 -4.24
N GLY A 59 -4.87 -7.92 -5.17
CA GLY A 59 -3.48 -8.37 -5.10
C GLY A 59 -2.52 -7.21 -4.92
N ASP A 60 -2.63 -6.19 -5.77
CA ASP A 60 -1.81 -4.98 -5.69
C ASP A 60 -1.96 -4.30 -4.32
N VAL A 61 -3.19 -4.16 -3.81
CA VAL A 61 -3.40 -3.57 -2.48
C VAL A 61 -2.65 -4.33 -1.40
N TYR A 62 -2.60 -5.66 -1.45
CA TYR A 62 -1.84 -6.42 -0.47
C TYR A 62 -0.33 -6.36 -0.70
N ASP A 63 0.12 -6.35 -1.96
CA ASP A 63 1.55 -6.23 -2.30
C ASP A 63 2.11 -4.87 -1.84
N PHE A 64 1.50 -3.77 -2.27
CA PHE A 64 1.91 -2.41 -1.87
C PHE A 64 1.81 -2.18 -0.36
N ASN A 65 0.99 -2.97 0.35
CA ASN A 65 0.91 -2.97 1.81
C ASN A 65 1.95 -3.87 2.51
N GLY A 66 2.84 -4.53 1.75
CA GLY A 66 3.92 -5.38 2.24
C GLY A 66 3.45 -6.73 2.76
N THR A 67 2.38 -7.27 2.17
CA THR A 67 1.73 -8.54 2.60
C THR A 67 1.67 -9.54 1.45
N PRO A 68 2.84 -10.05 1.00
CA PRO A 68 2.96 -10.89 -0.18
C PRO A 68 2.12 -12.17 -0.12
N LEU A 69 1.90 -12.77 1.07
CA LEU A 69 1.10 -13.99 1.15
C LEU A 69 -0.35 -13.73 0.74
N LYS A 70 -0.91 -12.61 1.18
CA LYS A 70 -2.28 -12.22 0.84
C LYS A 70 -2.41 -11.68 -0.59
N ALA A 71 -1.35 -11.05 -1.10
CA ALA A 71 -1.24 -10.67 -2.50
C ALA A 71 -1.31 -11.91 -3.40
N ILE A 72 -0.48 -12.94 -3.13
CA ILE A 72 -0.48 -14.21 -3.86
C ILE A 72 -1.87 -14.86 -3.89
N GLU A 73 -2.58 -14.91 -2.75
CA GLU A 73 -3.95 -15.45 -2.72
C GLU A 73 -4.90 -14.71 -3.66
N SER A 74 -4.76 -13.39 -3.75
CA SER A 74 -5.65 -12.52 -4.53
C SER A 74 -5.33 -12.58 -6.02
N TYR A 75 -4.05 -12.57 -6.40
CA TYR A 75 -3.63 -12.81 -7.79
C TYR A 75 -4.01 -14.21 -8.27
N LYS A 76 -3.87 -15.24 -7.43
CA LYS A 76 -4.39 -16.58 -7.78
C LYS A 76 -5.90 -16.58 -7.95
N LYS A 77 -6.62 -15.78 -7.15
CA LYS A 77 -8.07 -15.63 -7.31
C LYS A 77 -8.42 -14.93 -8.62
N ALA A 78 -7.64 -13.95 -9.06
CA ALA A 78 -7.79 -13.34 -10.38
C ALA A 78 -7.62 -14.40 -11.50
N LEU A 79 -6.56 -15.23 -11.39
CA LEU A 79 -6.27 -16.33 -12.30
C LEU A 79 -7.34 -17.44 -12.34
N GLU A 80 -8.24 -17.52 -11.34
CA GLU A 80 -9.39 -18.42 -11.40
C GLU A 80 -10.49 -17.92 -12.35
N TYR A 81 -10.58 -16.61 -12.59
CA TYR A 81 -11.57 -16.01 -13.49
C TYR A 81 -11.01 -15.87 -14.91
N ASP A 82 -9.76 -15.43 -15.02
CA ASP A 82 -9.05 -15.28 -16.29
C ASP A 82 -7.60 -15.77 -16.14
N ASP A 83 -7.24 -16.82 -16.87
CA ASP A 83 -5.90 -17.40 -16.81
C ASP A 83 -4.86 -16.61 -17.61
N ASP A 84 -5.27 -15.52 -18.24
CA ASP A 84 -4.45 -14.60 -19.05
C ASP A 84 -4.41 -13.19 -18.45
N VAL A 85 -4.86 -12.98 -17.21
CA VAL A 85 -4.78 -11.65 -16.57
C VAL A 85 -3.32 -11.20 -16.51
N ASP A 86 -3.03 -10.08 -17.17
CA ASP A 86 -1.68 -9.63 -17.47
C ASP A 86 -0.86 -9.47 -16.19
N GLY A 87 0.39 -9.94 -16.21
CA GLY A 87 1.33 -9.77 -15.09
C GLY A 87 1.11 -10.65 -13.86
N ALA A 88 -0.05 -11.29 -13.65
CA ALA A 88 -0.34 -11.99 -12.38
C ALA A 88 0.64 -13.14 -12.06
N TYR A 89 1.06 -13.91 -13.08
CA TYR A 89 2.08 -14.95 -12.87
C TYR A 89 3.43 -14.36 -12.46
N ARG A 90 3.83 -13.21 -13.04
CA ARG A 90 5.05 -12.50 -12.69
C ARG A 90 4.98 -11.98 -11.25
N GLU A 91 3.88 -11.33 -10.87
CA GLU A 91 3.74 -10.81 -9.51
C GLU A 91 3.73 -11.92 -8.47
N ILE A 92 3.06 -13.05 -8.73
CA ILE A 92 3.14 -14.22 -7.84
C ILE A 92 4.58 -14.74 -7.72
N ALA A 93 5.35 -14.78 -8.82
CA ALA A 93 6.75 -15.19 -8.79
C ALA A 93 7.60 -14.25 -7.93
N ASN A 94 7.44 -12.94 -8.13
CA ASN A 94 8.12 -11.89 -7.35
C ASN A 94 7.83 -12.06 -5.84
N MET A 95 6.57 -12.26 -5.46
CA MET A 95 6.20 -12.47 -4.06
C MET A 95 6.80 -13.75 -3.48
N TYR A 96 6.82 -14.84 -4.25
CA TYR A 96 7.47 -16.08 -3.82
C TYR A 96 8.99 -15.91 -3.66
N GLU A 97 9.65 -15.15 -4.53
CA GLU A 97 11.07 -14.81 -4.41
C GLU A 97 11.33 -14.02 -3.12
N GLN A 98 10.53 -12.98 -2.84
CA GLN A 98 10.66 -12.15 -1.64
C GLN A 98 10.61 -12.97 -0.34
N ILE A 99 9.71 -13.96 -0.26
CA ILE A 99 9.56 -14.84 0.91
C ILE A 99 10.45 -16.09 0.87
N GLY A 100 11.33 -16.20 -0.14
CA GLY A 100 12.34 -17.26 -0.23
C GLY A 100 11.83 -18.60 -0.76
N GLN A 101 10.60 -18.65 -1.28
CA GLN A 101 10.02 -19.82 -1.93
C GLN A 101 10.46 -19.87 -3.40
N TYR A 102 11.77 -19.99 -3.61
CA TYR A 102 12.37 -19.83 -4.94
C TYR A 102 11.95 -20.92 -5.94
N THR A 103 11.55 -22.11 -5.47
CA THR A 103 11.07 -23.17 -6.37
C THR A 103 9.72 -22.79 -6.96
N GLU A 104 8.80 -22.32 -6.12
CA GLU A 104 7.50 -21.79 -6.52
C GLU A 104 7.68 -20.53 -7.37
N ALA A 105 8.59 -19.62 -7.01
CA ALA A 105 8.92 -18.45 -7.83
C ALA A 105 9.35 -18.86 -9.24
N LEU A 106 10.22 -19.88 -9.35
CA LEU A 106 10.69 -20.40 -10.64
C LEU A 106 9.55 -21.07 -11.44
N GLU A 107 8.61 -21.75 -10.79
CA GLU A 107 7.43 -22.30 -11.47
C GLU A 107 6.57 -21.18 -12.07
N TYR A 108 6.26 -20.15 -11.29
CA TYR A 108 5.39 -19.05 -11.72
C TYR A 108 6.05 -18.15 -12.77
N ILE A 109 7.35 -17.86 -12.68
CA ILE A 109 8.03 -17.06 -13.71
C ILE A 109 8.12 -17.80 -15.05
N ASN A 110 8.24 -19.13 -15.05
CA ASN A 110 8.15 -19.91 -16.29
C ASN A 110 6.75 -19.84 -16.90
N LEU A 111 5.69 -19.88 -16.08
CA LEU A 111 4.32 -19.68 -16.56
C LEU A 111 4.13 -18.27 -17.13
N ALA A 112 4.70 -17.24 -16.49
CA ALA A 112 4.69 -15.88 -17.01
C ALA A 112 5.37 -15.79 -18.39
N ILE A 113 6.54 -16.42 -18.56
CA ILE A 113 7.27 -16.48 -19.85
C ILE A 113 6.44 -17.20 -20.92
N ASP A 114 5.76 -18.30 -20.57
CA ASP A 114 4.92 -19.04 -21.51
C ASP A 114 3.72 -18.20 -21.98
N LYS A 115 3.19 -17.34 -21.12
CA LYS A 115 2.06 -16.44 -21.40
C LYS A 115 2.48 -15.17 -22.15
N MET A 116 3.63 -14.61 -21.80
CA MET A 116 4.15 -13.34 -22.32
C MET A 116 5.56 -13.53 -22.93
N PRO A 117 5.71 -14.32 -24.01
CA PRO A 117 7.03 -14.72 -24.53
C PRO A 117 7.84 -13.57 -25.15
N GLU A 118 7.21 -12.42 -25.41
CA GLU A 118 7.85 -11.22 -25.95
C GLU A 118 8.39 -10.30 -24.84
N GLU A 119 8.06 -10.56 -23.56
CA GLU A 119 8.60 -9.81 -22.43
C GLU A 119 9.99 -10.32 -22.05
N GLU A 120 11.03 -9.70 -22.64
CA GLU A 120 12.43 -10.08 -22.40
C GLU A 120 12.84 -9.96 -20.92
N GLU A 121 12.24 -9.04 -20.17
CA GLU A 121 12.53 -8.79 -18.74
C GLU A 121 12.26 -10.02 -17.86
N LEU A 122 11.28 -10.86 -18.21
CA LEU A 122 10.96 -12.09 -17.48
C LEU A 122 12.13 -13.10 -17.49
N MET A 123 12.97 -13.07 -18.52
CA MET A 123 14.14 -13.95 -18.60
C MET A 123 15.22 -13.53 -17.60
N ASP A 124 15.37 -12.23 -17.35
CA ASP A 124 16.30 -11.68 -16.38
C ASP A 124 15.81 -11.94 -14.95
N GLU A 125 14.50 -11.77 -14.68
CA GLU A 125 13.88 -12.14 -13.40
C GLU A 125 14.04 -13.64 -13.11
N ARG A 126 13.78 -14.50 -14.10
CA ARG A 126 14.01 -15.94 -13.99
C ARG A 126 15.48 -16.24 -13.68
N ALA A 127 16.43 -15.54 -14.29
CA ALA A 127 17.85 -15.71 -14.01
C ALA A 127 18.20 -15.30 -12.57
N SER A 128 17.62 -14.20 -12.07
CA SER A 128 17.76 -13.76 -10.67
C SER A 128 17.27 -14.84 -9.70
N ILE A 129 16.06 -15.37 -9.92
CA ILE A 129 15.50 -16.45 -9.09
C ILE A 129 16.40 -17.69 -9.12
N GLN A 130 16.92 -18.05 -10.30
CA GLN A 130 17.81 -19.19 -10.45
C GLN A 130 19.13 -19.00 -9.71
N ASP A 131 19.68 -17.79 -9.71
CA ASP A 131 20.85 -17.43 -8.93
C ASP A 131 20.56 -17.49 -7.43
N SER A 132 19.41 -17.02 -6.98
CA SER A 132 18.97 -17.16 -5.58
C SER A 132 18.95 -18.63 -5.12
N ILE A 133 18.51 -19.54 -5.98
CA ILE A 133 18.59 -21.00 -5.73
C ILE A 133 20.05 -21.47 -5.68
N ASN A 134 20.86 -21.12 -6.69
CA ASN A 134 22.22 -21.60 -6.85
C ASN A 134 23.15 -21.15 -5.71
N TYR A 135 22.96 -19.93 -5.23
CA TYR A 135 23.79 -19.31 -4.20
C TYR A 135 23.18 -19.37 -2.80
N THR A 136 21.98 -19.95 -2.66
CA THR A 136 21.27 -20.05 -1.38
C THR A 136 21.09 -18.67 -0.75
N THR A 137 20.59 -17.72 -1.54
CA THR A 137 20.36 -16.34 -1.11
C THR A 137 19.42 -16.33 0.10
N GLU A 138 19.72 -15.47 1.07
CA GLU A 138 18.84 -15.27 2.21
C GLU A 138 17.57 -14.53 1.76
N PRO A 139 16.36 -14.99 2.12
CA PRO A 139 15.12 -14.34 1.72
C PRO A 139 15.06 -12.91 2.23
N TYR A 140 14.43 -12.02 1.44
CA TYR A 140 14.17 -10.66 1.89
C TYR A 140 13.23 -10.64 3.10
N LEU A 141 12.20 -11.50 3.09
CA LEU A 141 11.22 -11.65 4.16
C LEU A 141 11.38 -13.00 4.85
N THR A 142 11.77 -12.95 6.12
CA THR A 142 11.97 -14.12 6.98
C THR A 142 11.06 -14.06 8.19
N LYS A 143 10.80 -15.20 8.85
CA LYS A 143 9.93 -15.25 10.04
C LYS A 143 10.48 -14.46 11.22
N GLU A 144 11.76 -14.13 11.16
CA GLU A 144 12.49 -13.28 12.08
C GLU A 144 12.14 -11.79 11.88
N ASN A 145 11.70 -11.37 10.68
CA ASN A 145 11.20 -10.03 10.41
C ASN A 145 9.86 -9.80 11.13
N LYS A 146 9.93 -9.31 12.36
CA LYS A 146 8.75 -9.20 13.22
C LYS A 146 7.68 -8.26 12.65
N ALA A 147 8.07 -7.14 12.05
CA ALA A 147 7.13 -6.20 11.42
C ALA A 147 6.36 -6.86 10.27
N TRP A 148 7.04 -7.60 9.39
CA TRP A 148 6.39 -8.33 8.29
C TRP A 148 5.40 -9.39 8.81
N THR A 149 5.82 -10.26 9.74
CA THR A 149 4.90 -11.29 10.28
C THR A 149 3.64 -10.68 10.92
N LEU A 150 3.77 -9.51 11.55
CA LEU A 150 2.63 -8.78 12.11
C LEU A 150 1.78 -8.13 11.01
N ALA A 151 2.38 -7.63 9.93
CA ALA A 151 1.65 -7.10 8.78
C ALA A 151 0.81 -8.19 8.09
N GLU A 152 1.35 -9.41 7.91
CA GLU A 152 0.59 -10.55 7.40
C GLU A 152 -0.60 -10.89 8.31
N ASP A 153 -0.39 -10.90 9.63
CA ASP A 153 -1.49 -11.09 10.59
C ASP A 153 -2.57 -9.99 10.46
N LEU A 154 -2.19 -8.74 10.16
CA LEU A 154 -3.14 -7.66 9.89
C LEU A 154 -3.91 -7.87 8.59
N ALA A 155 -3.25 -8.32 7.52
CA ALA A 155 -3.91 -8.66 6.25
C ALA A 155 -4.95 -9.78 6.43
N GLU A 156 -4.68 -10.73 7.33
CA GLU A 156 -5.65 -11.77 7.72
C GLU A 156 -6.76 -11.27 8.67
N GLY A 157 -6.73 -10.01 9.09
CA GLY A 157 -7.73 -9.41 9.96
C GLY A 157 -7.53 -9.70 11.46
N LYS A 158 -6.33 -10.08 11.89
CA LYS A 158 -6.00 -10.42 13.30
C LYS A 158 -5.50 -9.20 14.10
N SER A 159 -6.12 -8.03 13.89
CA SER A 159 -5.76 -6.76 14.54
C SER A 159 -5.65 -6.88 16.07
N GLU A 160 -6.59 -7.56 16.74
CA GLU A 160 -6.58 -7.75 18.19
C GLU A 160 -5.36 -8.56 18.69
N ALA A 161 -4.99 -9.61 17.97
CA ALA A 161 -3.84 -10.44 18.32
C ALA A 161 -2.52 -9.67 18.11
N VAL A 162 -2.44 -8.86 17.06
CA VAL A 162 -1.31 -7.97 16.78
C VAL A 162 -1.17 -6.93 17.88
N MET A 163 -2.26 -6.26 18.28
CA MET A 163 -2.26 -5.29 19.39
C MET A 163 -1.78 -5.93 20.69
N ALA A 164 -2.31 -7.11 21.04
CA ALA A 164 -1.92 -7.84 22.25
C ALA A 164 -0.43 -8.22 22.24
N THR A 165 0.07 -8.68 21.09
CA THR A 165 1.47 -9.07 20.92
C THR A 165 2.41 -7.88 21.09
N ILE A 166 2.14 -6.74 20.46
CA ILE A 166 3.04 -5.58 20.48
C ILE A 166 2.97 -4.84 21.82
N THR A 167 1.79 -4.75 22.45
CA THR A 167 1.66 -4.09 23.77
C THR A 167 2.37 -4.85 24.89
N ALA A 168 2.61 -6.15 24.73
CA ALA A 168 3.42 -6.96 25.63
C ALA A 168 4.94 -6.78 25.41
N MET A 169 5.38 -6.14 24.32
CA MET A 169 6.80 -5.90 24.05
C MET A 169 7.35 -4.74 24.88
N GLU A 170 8.53 -4.94 25.48
CA GLU A 170 9.19 -3.92 26.29
C GLU A 170 9.69 -2.75 25.42
N LYS A 171 10.36 -3.06 24.30
CA LYS A 171 10.99 -2.07 23.41
C LYS A 171 10.78 -2.44 21.93
N PRO A 172 9.54 -2.32 21.42
CA PRO A 172 9.27 -2.54 20.01
C PRO A 172 9.96 -1.48 19.15
N GLU A 173 10.52 -1.91 18.03
CA GLU A 173 11.09 -1.05 17.00
C GLU A 173 10.01 -0.24 16.27
N ALA A 174 10.45 0.76 15.50
CA ALA A 174 9.54 1.68 14.83
C ALA A 174 8.59 0.99 13.85
N ALA A 175 9.08 0.06 13.03
CA ALA A 175 8.28 -0.72 12.09
C ALA A 175 7.22 -1.61 12.79
N VAL A 176 7.56 -2.16 13.96
CA VAL A 176 6.61 -2.90 14.79
C VAL A 176 5.53 -1.96 15.36
N LEU A 177 5.90 -0.75 15.76
CA LEU A 177 4.94 0.26 16.20
C LEU A 177 4.06 0.78 15.04
N GLN A 178 4.56 0.84 13.80
CA GLN A 178 3.72 1.13 12.64
C GLN A 178 2.63 0.06 12.46
N CYS A 179 2.96 -1.23 12.66
CA CYS A 179 1.95 -2.30 12.68
C CYS A 179 0.92 -2.09 13.80
N LEU A 180 1.35 -1.64 14.99
CA LEU A 180 0.42 -1.32 16.08
C LEU A 180 -0.52 -0.16 15.71
N ALA A 181 0.00 0.88 15.05
CA ALA A 181 -0.81 1.99 14.57
C ALA A 181 -1.84 1.50 13.53
N LYS A 182 -1.41 0.69 12.55
CA LYS A 182 -2.30 0.08 11.55
C LYS A 182 -3.41 -0.73 12.22
N ALA A 183 -3.08 -1.56 13.21
CA ALA A 183 -4.06 -2.31 14.00
C ALA A 183 -5.10 -1.42 14.71
N TYR A 184 -4.66 -0.33 15.36
CA TYR A 184 -5.59 0.64 15.95
C TYR A 184 -6.45 1.35 14.89
N GLY A 185 -5.91 1.58 13.69
CA GLY A 185 -6.64 2.14 12.56
C GLY A 185 -7.75 1.22 12.06
N MET A 186 -7.48 -0.09 11.95
CA MET A 186 -8.48 -1.12 11.64
C MET A 186 -9.62 -1.15 12.67
N GLU A 187 -9.31 -0.91 13.94
CA GLU A 187 -10.29 -0.90 15.03
C GLU A 187 -10.89 0.48 15.34
N LYS A 188 -10.60 1.50 14.52
CA LYS A 188 -11.05 2.90 14.71
C LYS A 188 -10.70 3.47 16.10
N GLN A 189 -9.57 3.04 16.68
CA GLN A 189 -9.07 3.51 17.98
C GLN A 189 -8.13 4.71 17.82
N GLU A 190 -8.71 5.85 17.43
CA GLU A 190 -7.97 7.07 17.05
C GLU A 190 -7.02 7.60 18.14
N GLU A 191 -7.43 7.60 19.40
CA GLU A 191 -6.57 8.08 20.50
C GLU A 191 -5.33 7.18 20.66
N ALA A 192 -5.51 5.86 20.55
CA ALA A 192 -4.42 4.89 20.65
C ALA A 192 -3.50 4.96 19.42
N TYR A 193 -4.07 5.19 18.24
CA TYR A 193 -3.35 5.47 17.00
C TYR A 193 -2.40 6.67 17.18
N SER A 194 -2.93 7.84 17.57
CA SER A 194 -2.11 9.05 17.76
C SER A 194 -1.05 8.88 18.85
N LYS A 195 -1.37 8.19 19.95
CA LYS A 195 -0.37 7.88 20.99
C LYS A 195 0.76 6.99 20.47
N THR A 196 0.45 6.06 19.57
CA THR A 196 1.44 5.17 18.96
C THR A 196 2.41 5.94 18.07
N TRP A 197 1.93 6.88 17.25
CA TRP A 197 2.80 7.76 16.46
C TRP A 197 3.68 8.68 17.32
N ASN A 198 3.17 9.17 18.46
CA ASN A 198 4.00 9.89 19.42
C ASN A 198 5.10 8.98 20.03
N ARG A 199 4.83 7.69 20.20
CA ARG A 199 5.84 6.71 20.64
C ARG A 199 6.89 6.47 19.55
N ILE A 200 6.50 6.37 18.28
CA ILE A 200 7.41 6.25 17.11
C ILE A 200 8.38 7.44 17.06
N LEU A 201 7.91 8.66 17.34
CA LEU A 201 8.75 9.85 17.41
C LEU A 201 9.93 9.71 18.41
N THR A 202 9.77 8.87 19.44
CA THR A 202 10.79 8.65 20.47
C THR A 202 11.68 7.44 20.23
N THR A 203 11.43 6.62 19.19
CA THR A 203 12.30 5.49 18.86
C THR A 203 13.58 5.97 18.16
N GLU A 204 14.58 5.09 18.14
CA GLU A 204 15.76 5.26 17.30
C GLU A 204 15.51 4.61 15.91
N GLY A 205 16.45 4.82 14.98
CA GLY A 205 16.39 4.25 13.63
C GLY A 205 15.57 5.06 12.63
N THR A 206 15.64 4.60 11.38
CA THR A 206 14.98 5.19 10.23
C THR A 206 13.57 4.62 10.04
N LEU A 207 12.81 5.25 9.14
CA LEU A 207 11.42 4.95 8.85
C LEU A 207 11.20 4.93 7.35
N THR A 208 10.31 4.04 6.92
CA THR A 208 9.67 4.11 5.62
C THR A 208 8.19 4.41 5.86
N LEU A 209 7.64 5.39 5.15
CA LEU A 209 6.21 5.66 5.10
C LEU A 209 5.68 5.11 3.77
N ASN A 210 4.86 4.07 3.83
CA ASN A 210 4.37 3.39 2.62
C ASN A 210 2.84 3.40 2.53
N TYR A 211 2.31 2.83 1.44
CA TYR A 211 0.88 2.70 1.19
C TYR A 211 0.10 2.20 2.40
N ALA A 212 0.62 1.23 3.15
CA ALA A 212 -0.06 0.72 4.34
C ALA A 212 -0.22 1.77 5.44
N ASP A 213 0.76 2.66 5.64
CA ASP A 213 0.64 3.69 6.68
C ASP A 213 -0.53 4.64 6.40
N TRP A 214 -0.87 4.89 5.13
CA TRP A 214 -2.00 5.72 4.72
C TRP A 214 -3.30 4.91 4.64
N PHE A 215 -3.25 3.70 4.09
CA PHE A 215 -4.40 2.82 3.90
C PHE A 215 -5.13 2.51 5.21
N TYR A 216 -4.37 2.26 6.28
CA TYR A 216 -4.92 1.99 7.60
C TYR A 216 -5.13 3.26 8.44
N MET A 217 -4.76 4.45 7.96
CA MET A 217 -4.94 5.70 8.70
C MET A 217 -6.41 6.13 8.74
N PRO A 218 -7.01 6.32 9.93
CA PRO A 218 -8.37 6.81 10.01
C PRO A 218 -8.50 8.21 9.39
N ARG A 219 -9.62 8.48 8.69
CA ARG A 219 -9.86 9.77 8.02
C ARG A 219 -9.82 10.97 8.98
N ALA A 220 -10.22 10.78 10.23
CA ALA A 220 -10.13 11.83 11.27
C ALA A 220 -8.67 12.12 11.67
N ILE A 221 -7.80 11.11 11.63
CA ILE A 221 -6.36 11.27 11.90
C ILE A 221 -5.68 11.95 10.72
N TYR A 222 -6.00 11.53 9.49
CA TYR A 222 -5.50 12.18 8.28
C TYR A 222 -5.93 13.66 8.20
N ASN A 223 -7.15 14.00 8.61
CA ASN A 223 -7.64 15.39 8.65
C ASN A 223 -7.36 16.11 9.97
N ASN A 224 -6.19 15.86 10.57
CA ASN A 224 -5.76 16.51 11.80
C ASN A 224 -4.37 17.13 11.59
N GLU A 225 -4.26 18.45 11.76
CA GLU A 225 -3.03 19.20 11.52
C GLU A 225 -1.89 18.73 12.43
N LYS A 226 -2.21 18.18 13.62
CA LYS A 226 -1.21 17.66 14.56
C LYS A 226 -0.56 16.37 14.07
N THR A 227 -1.28 15.57 13.29
CA THR A 227 -0.72 14.37 12.64
C THR A 227 0.38 14.79 11.67
N TRP A 228 0.09 15.74 10.79
CA TRP A 228 1.05 16.24 9.81
C TRP A 228 2.22 16.98 10.45
N ALA A 229 1.97 17.75 11.51
CA ALA A 229 3.05 18.35 12.29
C ALA A 229 3.94 17.31 13.01
N LEU A 230 3.40 16.13 13.35
CA LEU A 230 4.16 15.01 13.89
C LEU A 230 4.98 14.32 12.79
N ILE A 231 4.39 14.01 11.64
CA ILE A 231 5.08 13.42 10.50
C ILE A 231 6.22 14.34 10.04
N LYS A 232 5.99 15.65 10.01
CA LYS A 232 7.02 16.64 9.71
C LYS A 232 8.20 16.60 10.69
N LYS A 233 7.96 16.31 11.97
CA LYS A 233 9.05 16.12 12.94
C LYS A 233 9.80 14.80 12.75
N LEU A 234 9.15 13.81 12.16
CA LEU A 234 9.76 12.53 11.80
C LEU A 234 10.59 12.62 10.51
N SER A 235 10.32 13.60 9.63
CA SER A 235 10.94 13.67 8.30
C SER A 235 12.45 13.46 8.25
N PRO A 236 13.27 13.95 9.20
CA PRO A 236 14.72 13.72 9.15
C PRO A 236 15.14 12.25 9.35
N ARG A 237 14.22 11.39 9.78
CA ARG A 237 14.41 9.95 9.98
C ARG A 237 13.73 9.10 8.90
N VAL A 238 12.94 9.71 8.01
CA VAL A 238 12.20 8.99 6.98
C VAL A 238 13.13 8.87 5.77
N GLU A 239 13.51 7.65 5.40
CA GLU A 239 14.38 7.36 4.24
C GLU A 239 13.60 7.22 2.93
N GLU A 240 12.32 6.89 3.05
CA GLU A 240 11.42 6.80 1.91
C GLU A 240 9.99 7.13 2.36
N ALA A 241 9.27 7.92 1.55
CA ALA A 241 7.88 8.25 1.79
C ALA A 241 7.11 8.18 0.47
N VAL A 242 6.15 7.28 0.39
CA VAL A 242 5.32 7.09 -0.81
C VAL A 242 3.96 7.72 -0.58
N PHE A 243 3.46 8.51 -1.53
CA PHE A 243 2.15 9.15 -1.47
C PHE A 243 1.37 8.87 -2.76
N VAL A 244 0.05 8.76 -2.64
CA VAL A 244 -0.87 8.50 -3.78
C VAL A 244 -1.42 9.79 -4.39
N GLU A 245 -1.35 10.91 -3.65
CA GLU A 245 -2.13 12.12 -3.93
C GLU A 245 -1.24 13.32 -4.33
N PHE A 246 0.04 13.10 -4.67
CA PHE A 246 1.01 14.19 -4.91
C PHE A 246 1.88 13.95 -6.15
N ASP A 247 1.29 13.34 -7.18
CA ASP A 247 2.00 12.95 -8.40
C ASP A 247 2.58 14.17 -9.10
N SER A 248 1.85 15.29 -9.20
CA SER A 248 2.35 16.48 -9.90
C SER A 248 3.56 17.13 -9.20
N LEU A 249 3.63 17.02 -7.86
CA LEU A 249 4.80 17.46 -7.11
C LEU A 249 6.01 16.59 -7.46
N ASN A 250 5.82 15.28 -7.47
CA ASN A 250 6.88 14.32 -7.76
C ASN A 250 7.36 14.47 -9.22
N GLU A 251 6.44 14.41 -10.18
CA GLU A 251 6.72 14.49 -11.62
C GLU A 251 7.51 15.75 -12.02
N HIS A 252 7.22 16.89 -11.38
CA HIS A 252 7.82 18.16 -11.77
C HIS A 252 9.00 18.60 -10.93
N TYR A 253 9.17 18.05 -9.72
CA TYR A 253 10.14 18.56 -8.77
C TYR A 253 11.04 17.52 -8.10
N ALA A 254 10.85 16.21 -8.33
CA ALA A 254 11.65 15.15 -7.71
C ALA A 254 13.16 15.25 -8.00
N GLU A 255 13.59 15.77 -9.16
CA GLU A 255 15.02 15.98 -9.45
C GLU A 255 15.66 17.13 -8.63
N THR A 256 14.84 18.01 -8.07
CA THR A 256 15.28 19.25 -7.41
C THR A 256 15.07 19.25 -5.90
N LEU A 257 14.19 18.40 -5.40
CA LEU A 257 13.86 18.26 -3.99
C LEU A 257 14.52 16.99 -3.46
N SER A 258 15.12 17.09 -2.28
CA SER A 258 15.40 15.88 -1.51
C SER A 258 14.08 15.27 -1.01
N GLN A 259 14.10 13.98 -0.74
CA GLN A 259 12.97 13.24 -0.19
C GLN A 259 12.49 13.82 1.16
N GLU A 260 13.39 14.38 1.99
CA GLU A 260 12.99 15.13 3.20
C GLU A 260 12.28 16.46 2.85
N GLU A 261 12.75 17.20 1.85
CA GLU A 261 12.13 18.46 1.42
C GLU A 261 10.74 18.24 0.84
N GLU A 262 10.57 17.21 0.01
CA GLU A 262 9.28 16.81 -0.56
C GLU A 262 8.29 16.45 0.55
N LEU A 263 8.67 15.56 1.48
CA LEU A 263 7.84 15.20 2.63
C LEU A 263 7.47 16.43 3.49
N ASN A 264 8.41 17.35 3.69
CA ASN A 264 8.16 18.59 4.43
C ASN A 264 7.14 19.50 3.71
N LEU A 265 7.19 19.59 2.38
CA LEU A 265 6.23 20.34 1.57
C LEU A 265 4.83 19.73 1.68
N ILE A 266 4.70 18.41 1.55
CA ILE A 266 3.43 17.69 1.70
C ILE A 266 2.84 17.91 3.10
N CYS A 267 3.67 17.78 4.15
CA CYS A 267 3.22 18.07 5.52
C CYS A 267 2.74 19.51 5.68
N ASP A 268 3.48 20.49 5.15
CA ASP A 268 3.09 21.89 5.20
C ASP A 268 1.81 22.17 4.42
N PHE A 269 1.65 21.56 3.24
CA PHE A 269 0.43 21.66 2.45
C PHE A 269 -0.79 21.22 3.26
N HIS A 270 -0.72 20.04 3.89
CA HIS A 270 -1.82 19.56 4.71
C HIS A 270 -2.07 20.44 5.93
N ILE A 271 -1.01 20.90 6.62
CA ILE A 271 -1.16 21.82 7.76
C ILE A 271 -1.87 23.10 7.31
N TYR A 272 -1.45 23.71 6.20
CA TYR A 272 -2.05 24.95 5.70
C TYR A 272 -3.48 24.76 5.20
N ARG A 273 -3.77 23.65 4.51
CA ARG A 273 -5.12 23.26 4.12
C ARG A 273 -6.04 23.13 5.33
N LEU A 274 -5.62 22.38 6.34
CA LEU A 274 -6.42 22.07 7.54
C LEU A 274 -6.58 23.28 8.47
N THR A 275 -5.65 24.24 8.43
CA THR A 275 -5.71 25.48 9.20
C THR A 275 -6.25 26.67 8.40
N GLU A 276 -6.73 26.43 7.17
CA GLU A 276 -7.25 27.45 6.25
C GLU A 276 -6.26 28.61 5.99
N ASN A 277 -4.95 28.33 5.99
CA ASN A 277 -3.91 29.33 5.79
C ASN A 277 -3.70 29.65 4.31
N ARG A 278 -4.66 30.37 3.72
CA ARG A 278 -4.68 30.73 2.29
C ARG A 278 -3.41 31.44 1.83
N THR A 279 -2.87 32.36 2.63
CA THR A 279 -1.65 33.11 2.27
C THR A 279 -0.45 32.20 2.07
N LYS A 280 -0.33 31.13 2.86
CA LYS A 280 0.77 30.16 2.69
C LYS A 280 0.55 29.25 1.48
N LEU A 281 -0.69 28.85 1.20
CA LEU A 281 -1.03 28.11 0.00
C LEU A 281 -0.76 28.93 -1.27
N GLU A 282 -1.10 30.22 -1.30
CA GLU A 282 -0.79 31.11 -2.43
C GLU A 282 0.74 31.29 -2.64
N GLN A 283 1.53 31.27 -1.55
CA GLN A 283 2.99 31.24 -1.64
C GLN A 283 3.50 29.93 -2.25
N PHE A 284 2.90 28.79 -1.89
CA PHE A 284 3.20 27.50 -2.52
C PHE A 284 2.86 27.51 -4.01
N ALA A 285 1.66 27.93 -4.38
CA ALA A 285 1.22 28.01 -5.77
C ALA A 285 2.11 28.91 -6.63
N THR A 286 2.63 30.01 -6.05
CA THR A 286 3.57 30.90 -6.75
C THR A 286 4.96 30.27 -6.92
N LYS A 287 5.43 29.55 -5.89
CA LYS A 287 6.78 28.94 -5.88
C LYS A 287 6.82 27.65 -6.72
N TYR A 288 5.74 26.88 -6.70
CA TYR A 288 5.58 25.59 -7.37
C TYR A 288 4.35 25.65 -8.30
N PRO A 289 4.45 26.36 -9.44
CA PRO A 289 3.31 26.59 -10.33
C PRO A 289 2.80 25.33 -11.04
N LEU A 290 3.59 24.26 -11.09
CA LEU A 290 3.19 22.96 -11.65
C LEU A 290 2.72 21.98 -10.57
N TRP A 291 2.66 22.41 -9.31
CA TRP A 291 2.11 21.58 -8.23
C TRP A 291 0.58 21.70 -8.25
N GLU A 292 -0.07 20.84 -9.04
CA GLU A 292 -1.50 20.87 -9.39
C GLU A 292 -2.40 20.76 -8.17
N GLU A 293 -2.08 19.92 -7.18
CA GLU A 293 -2.94 19.75 -6.01
C GLU A 293 -3.05 21.03 -5.16
N VAL A 294 -2.04 21.90 -5.21
CA VAL A 294 -2.11 23.24 -4.59
C VAL A 294 -2.96 24.19 -5.44
N GLN A 295 -2.83 24.13 -6.77
CA GLN A 295 -3.61 24.98 -7.67
C GLN A 295 -5.10 24.66 -7.55
N ASP A 296 -5.45 23.38 -7.58
CA ASP A 296 -6.82 22.88 -7.50
C ASP A 296 -7.47 23.22 -6.16
N LEU A 297 -6.70 23.21 -5.07
CA LEU A 297 -7.21 23.61 -3.76
C LEU A 297 -7.55 25.12 -3.69
N LEU A 298 -6.89 25.96 -4.49
CA LEU A 298 -7.07 27.42 -4.49
C LEU A 298 -8.10 27.93 -5.50
N ALA A 299 -8.43 27.12 -6.51
CA ALA A 299 -9.42 27.40 -7.55
C ALA A 299 -10.85 27.50 -6.99
#